data_AF-A0A1V4ETV3-F1
#
_entry.id   AF-A0A1V4ETV3-F1
#
_cell.length_a   1.000
_cell.length_b   1.000
_cell.length_c   1.000
_cell.angle_alpha   90.00
_cell.angle_beta   90.00
_cell.angle_gamma   90.00
#
_symmetry.space_group_name_H-M   'P 1'
#
loop_
_entity.id
_entity.type
_entity.pdbx_description
1 polymer ?
#
loop_
_entity_poly.entity_id
_entity_poly.type
_entity_poly.pdbx_seq_one_letter_code
_entity_poly.pdbx_strand_id
1 'polypeptide(L)'
;MNCHNAEMADILGITLPPMPFDLISIVDSSGIEHRFNVVRQVVPKWIILKAQEITPDESSGYQFAARGNHKADIYSIFNKLMKKLEREVNARYITEHTFQGFAQNVIRGDVVKGRLEFDPHSQEEPLVVVDGKSYDWNEFGRILRQFEGFQFKLKMSDLTDD
;
A
#
# COMPACT_ATOMS: atom_id res chain seq x y z
N MET A 1 -0.40 17.56 8.96
CA MET A 1 0.95 17.13 8.55
C MET A 1 1.87 18.28 8.14
N ASN A 2 1.38 19.35 7.49
CA ASN A 2 2.25 20.47 7.07
C ASN A 2 3.01 21.16 8.21
N CYS A 3 2.38 21.35 9.37
CA CYS A 3 3.05 21.91 10.56
C CYS A 3 4.23 21.03 11.02
N HIS A 4 4.01 19.72 11.15
CA HIS A 4 5.06 18.77 11.56
C HIS A 4 6.23 18.71 10.58
N ASN A 5 5.97 18.72 9.27
CA ASN A 5 7.04 18.69 8.28
C ASN A 5 7.88 19.95 8.32
N ALA A 6 7.25 21.13 8.49
CA ALA A 6 7.96 22.39 8.60
C ALA A 6 8.82 22.43 9.86
N GLU A 7 8.25 22.05 11.01
CA GLU A 7 8.96 21.95 12.29
C GLU A 7 10.17 21.01 12.20
N MET A 8 10.00 19.82 11.63
CA MET A 8 11.09 18.87 11.42
C MET A 8 12.16 19.41 10.48
N ALA A 9 11.77 20.15 9.45
CA ALA A 9 12.71 20.76 8.52
C ALA A 9 13.56 21.83 9.20
N ASP A 10 12.94 22.66 10.05
CA ASP A 10 13.63 23.67 10.84
C ASP A 10 14.62 23.05 11.83
N ILE A 11 14.21 21.99 12.56
CA ILE A 11 15.08 21.25 13.49
C ILE A 11 16.29 20.65 12.76
N LEU A 12 16.08 20.13 11.54
CA LEU A 12 17.12 19.49 10.74
C LEU A 12 17.94 20.48 9.90
N GLY A 13 17.56 21.77 9.87
CA GLY A 13 18.19 22.78 9.04
C GLY A 13 18.09 22.50 7.54
N ILE A 14 17.00 21.88 7.08
CA ILE A 14 16.79 21.51 5.67
C ILE A 14 15.71 22.37 5.02
N THR A 15 15.93 22.80 3.78
CA THR A 15 14.89 23.42 2.98
C THR A 15 14.08 22.34 2.27
N LEU A 16 12.75 22.35 2.48
CA LEU A 16 11.89 21.37 1.82
C LEU A 16 11.61 21.78 0.37
N PRO A 17 11.90 20.92 -0.62
CA PRO A 17 11.53 21.20 -2.00
C PRO A 17 10.00 21.21 -2.17
N PRO A 18 9.45 21.83 -3.21
CA PRO A 18 8.03 21.70 -3.51
C PRO A 18 7.67 20.23 -3.77
N MET A 19 6.43 19.86 -3.44
CA MET A 19 5.90 18.54 -3.81
C MET A 19 5.74 18.46 -5.33
N PRO A 20 6.21 17.38 -6.00
CA PRO A 20 6.01 17.21 -7.44
C PRO A 20 4.52 17.16 -7.81
N PHE A 21 3.77 16.32 -7.09
CA PHE A 21 2.34 16.11 -7.22
C PHE A 21 1.77 15.74 -5.85
N ASP A 22 0.55 16.18 -5.57
CA ASP A 22 -0.24 15.86 -4.38
C ASP A 22 -1.40 14.88 -4.69
N LEU A 23 -1.80 14.78 -5.96
CA LEU A 23 -2.76 13.81 -6.47
C LEU A 23 -2.19 13.14 -7.73
N ILE A 24 -2.30 11.82 -7.80
CA ILE A 24 -1.89 11.02 -8.97
C ILE A 24 -2.94 9.97 -9.32
N SER A 25 -2.98 9.54 -10.58
CA SER A 25 -3.83 8.44 -11.08
C SER A 25 -2.98 7.35 -11.73
N ILE A 26 -3.38 6.10 -11.55
CA ILE A 26 -2.81 4.93 -12.24
C ILE A 26 -3.95 4.04 -12.71
N VAL A 27 -3.85 3.53 -13.93
CA VAL A 27 -4.79 2.54 -14.47
C VAL A 27 -4.20 1.15 -14.27
N ASP A 28 -4.95 0.24 -13.66
CA ASP A 28 -4.53 -1.14 -13.45
C ASP A 28 -4.64 -1.98 -14.73
N SER A 29 -4.19 -3.23 -14.64
CA SER A 29 -4.24 -4.19 -15.75
C SER A 29 -5.66 -4.56 -16.20
N SER A 30 -6.68 -4.23 -15.40
CA SER A 30 -8.10 -4.43 -15.69
C SER A 30 -8.77 -3.17 -16.25
N GLY A 31 -8.03 -2.06 -16.42
CA GLY A 31 -8.54 -0.79 -16.91
C GLY A 31 -9.21 0.08 -15.85
N ILE A 32 -9.08 -0.25 -14.56
CA ILE A 32 -9.64 0.52 -13.44
C ILE A 32 -8.68 1.64 -13.09
N GLU A 33 -9.19 2.88 -13.01
CA GLU A 33 -8.41 4.02 -12.53
C GLU A 33 -8.40 4.06 -11.00
N HIS A 34 -7.20 4.07 -10.44
CA HIS A 34 -6.91 4.26 -9.02
C HIS A 34 -6.31 5.63 -8.79
N ARG A 35 -6.87 6.41 -7.86
CA ARG A 35 -6.41 7.76 -7.53
C ARG A 35 -5.77 7.78 -6.15
N PHE A 36 -4.68 8.50 -6.00
CA PHE A 36 -3.89 8.52 -4.76
C PHE A 36 -3.58 9.93 -4.30
N ASN A 37 -3.81 10.18 -3.01
CA ASN A 37 -3.25 11.34 -2.31
C ASN A 37 -1.78 11.07 -1.99
N VAL A 38 -0.89 11.98 -2.39
CA VAL A 38 0.54 11.90 -2.14
C VAL A 38 0.93 12.91 -1.07
N VAL A 39 1.49 12.41 0.03
CA VAL A 39 1.94 13.24 1.15
C VAL A 39 3.42 13.01 1.43
N ARG A 40 4.09 14.09 1.83
CA ARG A 40 5.45 14.01 2.38
C ARG A 40 5.41 13.82 3.89
N GLN A 41 6.35 13.03 4.39
CA GLN A 41 6.69 12.97 5.80
C GLN A 41 8.21 13.13 5.97
N VAL A 42 8.61 14.10 6.79
CA VAL A 42 10.02 14.33 7.15
C VAL A 42 10.30 13.65 8.48
N VAL A 43 11.30 12.78 8.52
CA VAL A 43 11.77 12.10 9.74
C VAL A 43 13.28 12.30 9.88
N PRO A 44 13.89 12.11 11.06
CA PRO A 44 15.28 12.54 11.31
C PRO A 44 16.33 12.16 10.27
N LYS A 45 16.19 11.00 9.59
CA LYS A 45 17.13 10.52 8.57
C LYS A 45 16.59 10.58 7.13
N TRP A 46 15.27 10.70 6.95
CA TRP A 46 14.62 10.42 5.68
C TRP A 46 13.55 11.47 5.33
N ILE A 47 13.41 11.71 4.04
CA ILE A 47 12.20 12.25 3.44
C ILE A 47 11.44 11.06 2.85
N ILE A 48 10.18 10.90 3.26
CA ILE A 48 9.30 9.82 2.82
C ILE A 48 8.17 10.44 2.01
N LEU A 49 7.90 9.88 0.82
CA LEU A 49 6.67 10.12 0.07
C LEU A 49 5.75 8.92 0.26
N LYS A 50 4.52 9.18 0.66
CA LYS A 50 3.47 8.17 0.82
C LYS A 50 2.36 8.44 -0.17
N ALA A 51 1.89 7.41 -0.86
CA ALA A 51 0.68 7.43 -1.67
C ALA A 51 -0.39 6.60 -0.97
N GLN A 52 -1.55 7.19 -0.73
CA GLN A 52 -2.72 6.52 -0.17
C GLN A 52 -3.87 6.63 -1.16
N GLU A 53 -4.46 5.48 -1.49
CA GLU A 53 -5.59 5.43 -2.41
C GLU A 53 -6.81 6.15 -1.84
N ILE A 54 -7.52 6.83 -2.73
CA ILE A 54 -8.81 7.46 -2.45
C ILE A 54 -9.88 6.46 -2.83
N THR A 55 -10.39 5.74 -1.83
CA THR A 55 -11.46 4.77 -1.98
C THR A 55 -12.83 5.43 -1.77
N PRO A 56 -13.89 5.01 -2.49
CA PRO A 56 -15.22 5.61 -2.33
C PRO A 56 -15.86 5.38 -0.96
N ASP A 57 -15.47 4.29 -0.29
CA ASP A 57 -16.01 3.81 0.99
C ASP A 57 -15.09 4.13 2.18
N GLU A 58 -14.06 4.96 1.96
CA GLU A 58 -13.03 5.29 2.95
C GLU A 58 -12.28 4.07 3.51
N SER A 59 -12.34 2.92 2.80
CA SER A 59 -11.54 1.75 3.12
C SER A 59 -10.05 2.01 2.89
N SER A 60 -9.20 1.18 3.51
CA SER A 60 -7.75 1.43 3.56
C SER A 60 -7.04 1.43 2.20
N GLY A 61 -7.60 0.74 1.18
CA GLY A 61 -7.08 0.73 -0.19
C GLY A 61 -5.61 0.37 -0.35
N TYR A 62 -5.06 0.65 -1.52
CA TYR A 62 -3.63 0.62 -1.76
C TYR A 62 -2.90 1.71 -0.96
N GLN A 63 -1.75 1.34 -0.39
CA GLN A 63 -0.81 2.28 0.21
C GLN A 63 0.62 1.91 -0.15
N PHE A 64 1.40 2.91 -0.51
CA PHE A 64 2.80 2.75 -0.89
C PHE A 64 3.64 3.88 -0.33
N ALA A 65 4.92 3.60 -0.09
CA ALA A 65 5.87 4.64 0.29
C ALA A 65 7.22 4.43 -0.40
N ALA A 66 7.93 5.54 -0.59
CA ALA A 66 9.33 5.54 -0.96
C ALA A 66 10.07 6.55 -0.10
N ARG A 67 11.35 6.29 0.19
CA ARG A 67 12.19 7.18 0.99
C ARG A 67 13.48 7.55 0.28
N GLY A 68 13.97 8.74 0.60
CA GLY A 68 15.32 9.21 0.29
C GLY A 68 15.93 9.88 1.51
N ASN A 69 17.25 9.99 1.55
CA ASN A 69 17.90 10.81 2.57
C ASN A 69 17.66 12.30 2.29
N HIS A 70 18.05 13.17 3.21
CA HIS A 70 17.83 14.63 3.07
C HIS A 70 18.57 15.30 1.91
N LYS A 71 19.55 14.62 1.30
CA LYS A 71 20.28 15.09 0.11
C LYS A 71 19.68 14.56 -1.18
N ALA A 72 18.71 13.65 -1.11
CA ALA A 72 18.09 13.06 -2.28
C ALA A 72 17.18 14.08 -2.96
N ASP A 73 17.22 14.08 -4.28
CA ASP A 73 16.26 14.82 -5.09
C ASP A 73 14.84 14.26 -4.87
N ILE A 74 13.87 15.12 -4.58
CA ILE A 74 12.47 14.73 -4.34
C ILE A 74 11.88 14.00 -5.54
N TYR A 75 12.27 14.37 -6.77
CA TYR A 75 11.83 13.68 -7.98
C TYR A 75 12.39 12.26 -8.05
N SER A 76 13.59 12.01 -7.51
CA SER A 76 14.14 10.67 -7.41
C SER A 76 13.34 9.78 -6.45
N ILE A 77 12.84 10.34 -5.34
CA ILE A 77 11.98 9.62 -4.39
C ILE A 77 10.61 9.37 -5.04
N PHE A 78 10.07 10.36 -5.73
CA PHE A 78 8.80 10.26 -6.44
C PHE A 78 8.85 9.19 -7.55
N ASN A 79 9.92 9.16 -8.34
CA ASN A 79 10.11 8.14 -9.37
C ASN A 79 10.19 6.71 -8.79
N LYS A 80 10.78 6.54 -7.59
CA LYS A 80 10.75 5.25 -6.89
C LYS A 80 9.34 4.88 -6.46
N LEU A 81 8.59 5.84 -5.91
CA LEU A 81 7.20 5.65 -5.52
C LEU A 81 6.33 5.25 -6.72
N MET A 82 6.45 5.96 -7.85
CA MET A 82 5.71 5.65 -9.09
C MET A 82 6.02 4.26 -9.62
N LYS A 83 7.30 3.87 -9.70
CA LYS A 83 7.68 2.51 -10.13
C LYS A 83 7.10 1.42 -9.23
N LYS A 84 7.09 1.66 -7.91
CA LYS A 84 6.50 0.72 -6.94
C LYS A 84 4.99 0.61 -7.13
N LEU A 85 4.31 1.74 -7.25
CA LEU A 85 2.89 1.86 -7.53
C LEU A 85 2.49 1.11 -8.81
N GLU A 86 3.13 1.43 -9.95
CA GLU A 86 2.86 0.78 -11.24
C GLU A 86 3.05 -0.73 -11.16
N ARG A 87 4.10 -1.20 -10.49
CA ARG A 87 4.38 -2.63 -10.33
C ARG A 87 3.31 -3.33 -9.48
N GLU A 88 2.98 -2.78 -8.31
CA GLU A 88 2.12 -3.47 -7.34
C GLU A 88 0.62 -3.30 -7.65
N VAL A 89 0.18 -2.18 -8.24
CA VAL A 89 -1.23 -2.02 -8.69
C VAL A 89 -1.57 -2.94 -9.87
N ASN A 90 -0.58 -3.25 -10.71
CA ASN A 90 -0.76 -4.22 -11.78
C ASN A 90 -0.58 -5.68 -11.32
N ALA A 91 -0.09 -5.91 -10.10
CA ALA A 91 -0.06 -7.25 -9.54
C ALA A 91 -1.48 -7.67 -9.13
N ARG A 92 -1.80 -8.95 -9.31
CA ARG A 92 -3.08 -9.53 -8.91
C ARG A 92 -2.78 -10.82 -8.15
N TYR A 93 -2.92 -10.76 -6.83
CA TYR A 93 -2.71 -11.90 -5.94
C TYR A 93 -4.01 -12.67 -5.68
N ILE A 94 -5.17 -12.00 -5.71
CA ILE A 94 -6.48 -12.64 -5.52
C ILE A 94 -7.33 -12.51 -6.78
N THR A 95 -7.86 -13.64 -7.23
CA THR A 95 -8.79 -13.72 -8.36
C THR A 95 -10.10 -14.36 -7.92
N GLU A 96 -11.19 -13.94 -8.54
CA GLU A 96 -12.49 -14.58 -8.35
C GLU A 96 -12.63 -15.76 -9.30
N HIS A 97 -13.03 -16.91 -8.74
CA HIS A 97 -13.31 -18.13 -9.48
C HIS A 97 -14.71 -18.61 -9.14
N THR A 98 -15.49 -18.95 -10.16
CA THR A 98 -16.81 -19.54 -9.97
C THR A 98 -16.69 -21.05 -9.90
N PHE A 99 -17.05 -21.64 -8.76
CA PHE A 99 -17.13 -23.09 -8.58
C PHE A 99 -18.53 -23.49 -8.14
N GLN A 100 -19.16 -24.41 -8.88
CA GLN A 100 -20.53 -24.87 -8.64
C GLN A 100 -21.57 -23.73 -8.51
N GLY A 101 -21.38 -22.64 -9.26
CA GLY A 101 -22.26 -21.47 -9.24
C GLY A 101 -22.00 -20.46 -8.12
N PHE A 102 -20.99 -20.68 -7.28
CA PHE A 102 -20.59 -19.76 -6.23
C PHE A 102 -19.25 -19.11 -6.57
N ALA A 103 -19.21 -17.77 -6.52
CA ALA A 103 -17.98 -17.01 -6.64
C ALA A 103 -17.11 -17.19 -5.39
N GLN A 104 -15.84 -17.51 -5.58
CA GLN A 104 -14.86 -17.70 -4.51
C GLN A 104 -13.58 -16.94 -4.84
N ASN A 105 -13.05 -16.24 -3.85
CA ASN A 105 -11.72 -15.63 -3.96
C ASN A 105 -10.66 -16.70 -3.73
N VAL A 106 -9.67 -16.76 -4.61
CA VAL A 106 -8.53 -17.69 -4.53
C VAL A 106 -7.24 -16.92 -4.72
N ILE A 107 -6.16 -17.39 -4.08
CA ILE A 107 -4.83 -16.85 -4.33
C ILE A 107 -4.31 -17.38 -5.65
N ARG A 108 -3.89 -16.47 -6.53
CA ARG A 108 -3.27 -16.79 -7.81
C ARG A 108 -1.83 -17.25 -7.59
N GLY A 109 -1.59 -18.55 -7.74
CA GLY A 109 -0.29 -19.17 -7.50
C GLY A 109 -0.12 -19.53 -6.02
N ASP A 110 1.04 -19.23 -5.46
CA ASP A 110 1.45 -19.62 -4.09
C ASP A 110 1.99 -18.44 -3.26
N VAL A 111 1.92 -17.21 -3.80
CA VAL A 111 2.38 -15.99 -3.12
C VAL A 111 1.23 -15.00 -3.06
N VAL A 112 1.05 -14.40 -1.87
CA VAL A 112 0.18 -13.25 -1.66
C VAL A 112 0.97 -12.16 -0.96
N LYS A 113 0.86 -10.91 -1.44
CA LYS A 113 1.32 -9.74 -0.72
C LYS A 113 0.14 -8.90 -0.30
N GLY A 114 0.17 -8.46 0.95
CA GLY A 114 -0.86 -7.59 1.50
C GLY A 114 -0.31 -6.75 2.63
N ARG A 115 -1.18 -5.93 3.20
CA ARG A 115 -0.89 -5.06 4.33
C ARG A 115 -1.86 -5.37 5.46
N LEU A 116 -1.33 -5.55 6.66
CA LEU A 116 -2.16 -5.60 7.86
C LEU A 116 -2.54 -4.17 8.22
N GLU A 117 -3.83 -3.95 8.45
CA GLU A 117 -4.40 -2.66 8.82
C GLU A 117 -5.22 -2.78 10.09
N PHE A 118 -5.37 -1.65 10.78
CA PHE A 118 -6.24 -1.58 11.94
C PHE A 118 -7.71 -1.75 11.51
N ASP A 119 -8.42 -2.64 12.21
CA ASP A 119 -9.87 -2.80 12.06
C ASP A 119 -10.59 -1.90 13.08
N PRO A 120 -11.33 -0.86 12.67
CA PRO A 120 -12.12 -0.05 13.62
C PRO A 120 -13.31 -0.81 14.22
N HIS A 121 -13.68 -1.96 13.65
CA HIS A 121 -14.83 -2.78 14.06
C HIS A 121 -14.44 -4.03 14.85
N SER A 122 -13.15 -4.33 14.98
CA SER A 122 -12.62 -5.45 15.77
C SER A 122 -11.52 -4.98 16.73
N GLN A 123 -11.51 -5.52 17.95
CA GLN A 123 -10.44 -5.23 18.91
C GLN A 123 -9.31 -6.26 18.89
N GLU A 124 -9.51 -7.38 18.20
CA GLU A 124 -8.61 -8.54 18.30
C GLU A 124 -7.91 -8.85 16.98
N GLU A 125 -8.58 -8.61 15.85
CA GLU A 125 -8.13 -9.06 14.54
C GLU A 125 -7.84 -7.86 13.62
N PRO A 126 -6.74 -7.88 12.85
CA PRO A 126 -6.47 -6.84 11.86
C PRO A 126 -7.29 -7.08 10.59
N LEU A 127 -7.49 -6.03 9.81
CA LEU A 127 -7.84 -6.16 8.41
C LEU A 127 -6.61 -6.62 7.60
N VAL A 128 -6.85 -7.37 6.53
CA VAL A 128 -5.85 -7.72 5.54
C VAL A 128 -6.21 -7.04 4.23
N VAL A 129 -5.36 -6.15 3.75
CA VAL A 129 -5.54 -5.47 2.46
C VAL A 129 -4.69 -6.13 1.39
N VAL A 130 -5.33 -6.67 0.35
CA VAL A 130 -4.69 -7.33 -0.79
C VAL A 130 -5.31 -6.79 -2.07
N ASP A 131 -4.48 -6.46 -3.07
CA ASP A 131 -4.93 -5.88 -4.35
C ASP A 131 -5.86 -4.66 -4.16
N GLY A 132 -5.59 -3.83 -3.15
CA GLY A 132 -6.38 -2.65 -2.82
C GLY A 132 -7.72 -2.94 -2.13
N LYS A 133 -8.09 -4.21 -1.95
CA LYS A 133 -9.32 -4.63 -1.27
C LYS A 133 -9.04 -5.06 0.16
N SER A 134 -9.87 -4.60 1.10
CA SER A 134 -9.83 -5.02 2.50
C SER A 134 -10.62 -6.31 2.70
N TYR A 135 -10.07 -7.21 3.52
CA TYR A 135 -10.70 -8.45 3.97
C TYR A 135 -10.61 -8.50 5.48
N ASP A 136 -11.65 -8.99 6.14
CA ASP A 136 -11.52 -9.37 7.55
C ASP A 136 -10.61 -10.60 7.68
N TRP A 137 -10.12 -10.86 8.89
CA TRP A 137 -9.18 -11.95 9.14
C TRP A 137 -9.77 -13.32 8.81
N ASN A 138 -11.08 -13.52 9.04
CA ASN A 138 -11.77 -14.76 8.76
C ASN A 138 -12.02 -14.98 7.27
N GLU A 139 -12.33 -13.93 6.51
CA GLU A 139 -12.42 -13.92 5.06
C GLU A 139 -11.07 -14.30 4.44
N PHE A 140 -9.98 -13.65 4.88
CA PHE A 140 -8.64 -14.00 4.41
C PHE A 140 -8.27 -15.45 4.77
N GLY A 141 -8.60 -15.89 5.99
CA GLY A 141 -8.43 -17.29 6.42
C GLY A 141 -9.20 -18.29 5.55
N ARG A 142 -10.40 -17.94 5.06
CA ARG A 142 -11.15 -18.78 4.11
C ARG A 142 -10.44 -18.91 2.77
N ILE A 143 -9.83 -17.83 2.27
CA ILE A 143 -9.04 -17.86 1.03
C ILE A 143 -7.83 -18.79 1.18
N LEU A 144 -7.17 -18.76 2.34
CA LEU A 144 -6.01 -19.62 2.64
C LEU A 144 -6.34 -21.12 2.68
N ARG A 145 -7.61 -21.52 2.81
CA ARG A 145 -8.00 -22.95 2.83
C ARG A 145 -7.58 -23.72 1.59
N GLN A 146 -7.35 -23.05 0.45
CA GLN A 146 -6.83 -23.70 -0.75
C GLN A 146 -5.46 -24.36 -0.54
N PHE A 147 -4.74 -23.98 0.53
CA PHE A 147 -3.41 -24.48 0.87
C PHE A 147 -3.41 -25.43 2.09
N GLU A 148 -4.56 -26.05 2.43
CA GLU A 148 -4.59 -27.09 3.47
C GLU A 148 -3.53 -28.17 3.22
N GLY A 149 -2.68 -28.42 4.22
CA GLY A 149 -1.55 -29.37 4.14
C GLY A 149 -0.21 -28.77 3.70
N PHE A 150 -0.16 -27.49 3.32
CA PHE A 150 1.09 -26.81 2.96
C PHE A 150 1.74 -26.13 4.17
N GLN A 151 3.05 -25.90 4.08
CA GLN A 151 3.79 -25.03 5.00
C GLN A 151 3.84 -23.61 4.44
N PHE A 152 3.82 -22.60 5.30
CA PHE A 152 3.88 -21.19 4.89
C PHE A 152 4.92 -20.40 5.68
N LYS A 153 5.29 -19.23 5.13
CA LYS A 153 6.18 -18.27 5.77
C LYS A 153 5.59 -16.87 5.64
N LEU A 154 5.53 -16.14 6.76
CA LEU A 154 5.22 -14.71 6.77
C LEU A 154 6.52 -13.90 6.80
N LYS A 155 6.59 -12.87 5.94
CA LYS A 155 7.67 -11.90 5.93
C LYS A 155 7.06 -10.51 6.05
N MET A 156 7.37 -9.82 7.15
CA MET A 156 6.99 -8.43 7.34
C MET A 156 8.03 -7.50 6.69
N SER A 157 7.56 -6.43 6.05
CA SER A 157 8.38 -5.40 5.42
C SER A 157 7.78 -4.03 5.70
N ASP A 158 8.63 -3.00 5.77
CA ASP A 158 8.17 -1.61 5.87
C ASP A 158 7.62 -1.13 4.52
N LEU A 159 6.68 -0.18 4.53
CA LEU A 159 6.15 0.42 3.30
C LEU A 159 7.23 1.07 2.43
N THR A 160 8.37 1.45 3.01
CA THR A 160 9.50 2.06 2.31
C THR A 160 10.55 1.06 1.80
N ASP A 161 10.39 -0.24 2.06
CA ASP A 161 11.25 -1.29 1.52
C ASP A 161 10.91 -1.56 0.03
N ASP A 162 11.87 -2.11 -0.73
CA ASP A 162 11.76 -2.34 -2.19
C ASP A 162 10.99 -3.62 -2.58
#